data_AF-A0A7Y5DT93-F1
#
_entry.id   AF-A0A7Y5DT93-F1
#
_cell.length_a   1.000
_cell.length_b   1.000
_cell.length_c   1.000
_cell.angle_alpha   90.00
_cell.angle_beta   90.00
_cell.angle_gamma   90.00
#
_symmetry.space_group_name_H-M   'P 1'
#
loop_
_entity.id
_entity.type
_entity.pdbx_description
1 polymer ?
#
loop_
_entity_poly.entity_id
_entity_poly.type
_entity_poly.pdbx_seq_one_letter_code
_entity_poly.pdbx_strand_id
1 'polypeptide(L)'
;MADNTKPMSNCCSGSHSKPATQACPQCGSACKSVEMRTLYHQVKFRENQGIISDTYYFCPNKDCSTAYFSNTGHSFPKKLLRTHQDILKDTLCY
;
A
#
# COMPACT_ATOMS: atom_id res chain seq x y z
N MET A 1 1.16 26.89 40.26
CA MET A 1 0.91 25.73 39.38
C MET A 1 0.20 26.22 38.13
N ALA A 2 0.59 25.70 36.95
CA ALA A 2 0.05 25.94 35.60
C ALA A 2 0.18 27.39 35.08
N ASP A 3 0.58 27.66 33.84
CA ASP A 3 0.17 27.06 32.58
C ASP A 3 1.28 27.22 31.53
N ASN A 4 1.69 26.12 30.88
CA ASN A 4 2.53 26.15 29.68
C ASN A 4 1.69 25.63 28.52
N THR A 5 0.76 26.45 28.04
CA THR A 5 0.07 26.17 26.77
C THR A 5 1.00 26.51 25.62
N LYS A 6 1.76 25.52 25.15
CA LYS A 6 2.43 25.52 23.84
C LYS A 6 1.45 24.96 22.82
N PRO A 7 0.80 25.78 21.96
CA PRO A 7 0.11 25.24 20.80
C PRO A 7 1.17 24.83 19.78
N MET A 8 1.48 23.53 19.72
CA MET A 8 2.23 22.96 18.60
C MET A 8 1.21 22.64 17.49
N SER A 9 0.58 23.66 16.94
CA SER A 9 -0.41 23.55 15.88
C SER A 9 0.23 23.84 14.52
N ASN A 10 -0.05 22.96 13.58
CA ASN A 10 0.18 23.08 12.13
C ASN A 10 1.58 22.74 11.62
N CYS A 11 1.96 21.46 11.68
CA CYS A 11 3.06 20.91 10.88
C CYS A 11 2.57 19.91 9.81
N CYS A 12 1.40 20.15 9.21
CA CYS A 12 0.89 19.31 8.11
C CYS A 12 0.22 20.18 7.02
N SER A 13 0.90 21.23 6.60
CA SER A 13 0.63 21.93 5.33
C SER A 13 1.70 21.56 4.31
N GLY A 14 2.01 20.26 4.20
CA GLY A 14 2.74 19.76 3.05
C GLY A 14 1.76 19.67 1.89
N SER A 15 2.07 20.30 0.77
CA SER A 15 1.42 20.05 -0.52
C SER A 15 1.70 18.59 -0.92
N HIS A 16 1.05 17.64 -0.25
CA HIS A 16 1.04 16.26 -0.66
C HIS A 16 0.17 16.19 -1.90
N SER A 17 0.81 16.15 -3.07
CA SER A 17 0.19 15.64 -4.29
C SER A 17 -0.66 14.44 -3.89
N LYS A 18 -1.98 14.53 -4.09
CA LYS A 18 -2.93 13.53 -3.61
C LYS A 18 -2.39 12.15 -4.01
N PRO A 19 -2.22 11.20 -3.06
CA PRO A 19 -1.74 9.87 -3.42
C PRO A 19 -2.68 9.33 -4.50
N ALA A 20 -2.11 8.92 -5.62
CA ALA A 20 -2.89 8.45 -6.74
C ALA A 20 -3.73 7.26 -6.27
N THR A 21 -5.04 7.45 -6.21
CA THR A 21 -6.00 6.42 -5.86
C THR A 21 -6.48 5.77 -7.15
N GLN A 22 -6.45 4.44 -7.17
CA GLN A 22 -6.93 3.64 -8.29
C GLN A 22 -7.92 2.60 -7.79
N ALA A 23 -8.99 2.35 -8.53
CA ALA A 23 -9.92 1.29 -8.16
C ALA A 23 -9.30 -0.09 -8.46
N CYS A 24 -9.46 -1.05 -7.56
CA CYS A 24 -9.03 -2.41 -7.84
C CYS A 24 -9.84 -2.97 -9.02
N PRO A 25 -9.19 -3.50 -10.07
CA PRO A 25 -9.92 -4.10 -11.20
C PRO A 25 -10.71 -5.36 -10.81
N GLN A 26 -10.41 -5.98 -9.66
CA GLN A 26 -11.04 -7.24 -9.25
C GLN A 26 -12.22 -7.01 -8.30
N CYS A 27 -12.10 -6.11 -7.32
CA CYS A 27 -13.12 -5.89 -6.29
C CYS A 27 -13.69 -4.45 -6.26
N GLY A 28 -13.16 -3.53 -7.08
CA GLY A 28 -13.61 -2.13 -7.14
C GLY A 28 -13.20 -1.27 -5.94
N SER A 29 -12.52 -1.82 -4.94
CA SER A 29 -12.11 -1.06 -3.74
C SER A 29 -11.08 0.03 -4.07
N ALA A 30 -11.12 1.15 -3.33
CA ALA A 30 -10.16 2.23 -3.47
C ALA A 30 -8.76 1.77 -3.00
N CYS A 31 -7.80 1.76 -3.92
CA CYS A 31 -6.43 1.33 -3.70
C CYS A 31 -5.50 2.53 -3.65
N LYS A 32 -4.44 2.44 -2.84
CA LYS A 32 -3.46 3.51 -2.65
C LYS A 32 -2.20 3.20 -3.45
N SER A 33 -1.63 4.20 -4.13
CA SER A 33 -0.32 4.07 -4.75
C SER A 33 0.76 3.72 -3.71
N VAL A 34 1.63 2.78 -4.03
CA VAL A 34 2.75 2.37 -3.18
C VAL A 34 4.06 2.53 -3.91
N GLU A 35 5.10 2.88 -3.15
CA GLU A 35 6.45 2.94 -3.69
C GLU A 35 6.97 1.55 -4.03
N MET A 36 7.79 1.48 -5.08
CA MET A 36 8.44 0.24 -5.50
C MET A 36 9.26 -0.40 -4.37
N ARG A 37 9.92 0.42 -3.54
CA ARG A 37 10.67 -0.07 -2.37
C ARG A 37 9.77 -0.92 -1.47
N THR A 38 8.53 -0.48 -1.22
CA THR A 38 7.57 -1.23 -0.42
C THR A 38 7.19 -2.54 -1.10
N LEU A 39 6.96 -2.53 -2.41
CA LEU A 39 6.73 -3.76 -3.19
C LEU A 39 7.89 -4.74 -3.02
N TYR A 40 9.12 -4.27 -3.19
CA TYR A 40 10.32 -5.11 -3.14
C TYR A 40 10.55 -5.78 -1.78
N HIS A 41 10.15 -5.12 -0.69
CA HIS A 41 10.22 -5.70 0.65
C HIS A 41 9.11 -6.70 0.91
N GLN A 42 7.92 -6.47 0.37
CA GLN A 42 6.75 -7.30 0.65
C GLN A 42 6.62 -8.51 -0.27
N VAL A 43 7.00 -8.38 -1.54
CA VAL A 43 6.92 -9.47 -2.51
C VAL A 43 8.03 -10.50 -2.24
N LYS A 44 7.69 -11.79 -2.35
CA LYS A 44 8.66 -12.88 -2.19
C LYS A 44 9.79 -12.75 -3.21
N PHE A 45 11.01 -13.08 -2.80
CA PHE A 45 12.23 -12.87 -3.59
C PHE A 45 12.16 -13.36 -5.04
N ARG A 46 11.54 -14.54 -5.28
CA ARG A 46 11.39 -15.12 -6.61
C ARG A 46 10.50 -14.27 -7.53
N GLU A 47 9.38 -13.79 -7.01
CA GLU A 47 8.41 -12.99 -7.76
C GLU A 47 8.86 -11.54 -7.92
N ASN A 48 9.71 -11.09 -7.00
CA ASN A 48 10.31 -9.77 -6.99
C ASN A 48 11.11 -9.44 -8.26
N GLN A 49 11.66 -10.47 -8.90
CA GLN A 49 12.44 -10.34 -10.13
C GLN A 49 11.58 -9.95 -11.34
N GLY A 50 10.27 -10.19 -11.28
CA GLY A 50 9.31 -9.83 -12.34
C GLY A 50 8.66 -8.46 -12.16
N ILE A 51 9.05 -7.69 -11.14
CA ILE A 51 8.51 -6.35 -10.90
C ILE A 51 9.13 -5.39 -11.91
N ILE A 52 8.29 -4.88 -12.81
CA ILE A 52 8.64 -3.78 -13.70
C ILE A 52 8.59 -2.44 -12.97
N SER A 53 9.38 -1.48 -13.43
CA SER A 53 9.37 -0.11 -12.90
C SER A 53 8.10 0.62 -13.33
N ASP A 54 7.04 0.53 -12.53
CA ASP A 54 5.75 1.17 -12.79
C ASP A 54 5.08 1.64 -11.49
N THR A 55 3.97 2.36 -11.62
CA THR A 55 3.15 2.75 -10.46
C THR A 55 2.26 1.58 -10.04
N TYR A 56 2.51 1.08 -8.82
CA TYR A 56 1.70 0.03 -8.22
C TYR A 56 0.73 0.58 -7.20
N TYR A 57 -0.40 -0.12 -7.06
CA TYR A 57 -1.46 0.21 -6.12
C TYR A 57 -1.75 -0.97 -5.22
N PHE A 58 -1.89 -0.72 -3.92
CA PHE A 58 -2.23 -1.73 -2.93
C PHE A 58 -3.73 -1.80 -2.70
N CYS A 59 -4.28 -3.00 -2.80
CA CYS A 59 -5.67 -3.29 -2.46
C CYS A 59 -5.80 -3.68 -0.99
N PRO A 60 -6.48 -2.86 -0.15
CA PRO A 60 -6.68 -3.17 1.27
C PRO A 60 -7.78 -4.20 1.51
N ASN A 61 -8.60 -4.51 0.51
CA ASN A 61 -9.75 -5.40 0.67
C ASN A 61 -9.28 -6.83 0.96
N LYS A 62 -9.60 -7.36 2.14
CA LYS A 62 -9.16 -8.69 2.63
C LYS A 62 -9.66 -9.84 1.74
N ASP A 63 -10.91 -9.78 1.31
CA ASP A 63 -11.55 -10.77 0.44
C ASP A 63 -11.04 -10.75 -1.00
N CYS A 64 -10.35 -9.68 -1.40
CA CYS A 64 -9.71 -9.61 -2.70
C CYS A 64 -8.41 -10.42 -2.72
N SER A 65 -8.24 -11.25 -3.75
CA SER A 65 -7.02 -12.03 -3.95
C SER A 65 -5.83 -11.19 -4.39
N THR A 66 -6.08 -10.02 -4.99
CA THR A 66 -5.07 -9.08 -5.47
C THR A 66 -4.49 -8.29 -4.30
N ALA A 67 -3.15 -8.29 -4.17
CA ALA A 67 -2.45 -7.39 -3.25
C ALA A 67 -2.06 -6.11 -3.96
N TYR A 68 -1.23 -6.26 -5.00
CA TYR A 68 -0.69 -5.16 -5.77
C TYR A 68 -1.08 -5.31 -7.22
N PHE A 69 -1.30 -4.19 -7.89
CA PHE A 69 -1.50 -4.17 -9.34
C PHE A 69 -0.95 -2.88 -9.92
N SER A 70 -0.59 -2.94 -11.18
CA SER A 70 -0.10 -1.82 -11.98
C SER A 70 -1.12 -1.48 -13.06
N ASN A 71 -0.99 -0.28 -13.63
CA ASN A 71 -1.84 0.13 -14.75
C ASN A 71 -1.46 -0.57 -16.08
N THR A 72 -0.24 -1.10 -16.14
CA THR A 72 0.30 -1.91 -17.24
C THR A 72 -0.21 -3.35 -17.28
N GLY A 73 -1.05 -3.75 -16.31
CA GLY A 73 -1.65 -5.09 -16.25
C GLY A 73 -0.85 -6.11 -15.44
N HIS A 74 0.25 -5.72 -14.81
CA HIS A 74 0.93 -6.57 -13.84
C HIS A 74 0.15 -6.59 -12.54
N SER A 75 -0.11 -7.79 -12.00
CA SER A 75 -0.77 -7.93 -10.70
C SER A 75 -0.10 -9.02 -9.88
N PHE A 76 0.04 -8.74 -8.58
CA PHE A 76 0.59 -9.66 -7.60
C PHE A 76 -0.51 -10.05 -6.62
N PRO A 77 -0.90 -11.33 -6.56
CA PRO A 77 -1.82 -11.80 -5.55
C PRO A 77 -1.19 -11.81 -4.16
N LYS A 78 -2.01 -11.68 -3.12
CA LYS A 78 -1.57 -11.64 -1.72
C LYS A 78 -0.73 -12.86 -1.32
N LYS A 79 -0.99 -14.02 -1.92
CA LYS A 79 -0.24 -15.27 -1.69
C LYS A 79 1.25 -15.14 -1.98
N LEU A 80 1.65 -14.19 -2.82
CA LEU A 80 3.05 -13.93 -3.18
C LEU A 80 3.74 -12.95 -2.23
N LEU A 81 3.01 -12.37 -1.27
CA LEU A 81 3.59 -11.54 -0.25
C LEU A 81 4.23 -12.38 0.85
N ARG A 82 5.32 -11.89 1.41
CA ARG A 82 5.99 -12.44 2.59
C ARG A 82 5.07 -12.34 3.81
N THR A 83 4.36 -11.22 3.93
CA THR A 83 3.39 -10.88 4.98
C THR A 83 2.00 -11.45 4.73
N HIS A 84 1.83 -12.40 3.79
CA HIS A 84 0.51 -12.97 3.46
C HIS A 84 -0.23 -13.50 4.69
N GLN A 85 0.49 -14.17 5.60
CA GLN A 85 -0.11 -14.71 6.82
C GLN A 85 -0.50 -13.61 7.82
N ASP A 86 0.28 -12.54 7.91
CA ASP A 86 0.02 -11.42 8.82
C ASP A 86 -1.16 -10.55 8.35
N ILE A 87 -1.31 -10.38 7.03
CA ILE A 87 -2.47 -9.71 6.44
C ILE A 87 -3.76 -10.50 6.71
N LEU A 88 -3.70 -11.84 6.61
CA LEU A 88 -4.83 -12.71 6.92
C LEU A 88 -5.18 -12.73 8.41
N LYS A 89 -4.18 -12.60 9.28
CA LYS A 89 -4.33 -12.59 10.74
C LYS A 89 -4.73 -11.22 11.29
N ASP A 90 -4.89 -10.21 10.45
CA ASP A 90 -5.19 -8.83 10.83
C ASP A 90 -4.14 -8.19 11.78
N THR A 91 -2.91 -8.71 11.77
CA THR A 91 -1.83 -8.26 12.65
C THR A 91 -1.00 -7.13 12.04
N LEU A 92 -1.31 -6.70 10.82
CA LEU A 92 -0.64 -5.60 10.12
C LEU A 92 -1.58 -4.41 9.95
N CYS A 93 -1.30 -3.34 10.69
CA CYS A 93 -1.89 -2.02 10.47
C CYS A 93 -1.17 -1.33 9.30
N TYR A 94 -1.92 -0.89 8.28
CA TYR A 94 -1.44 -0.11 7.11
C TYR A 94 -2.13 1.25 7.01
#